data_AF-A0A9X2GDF7-F1
#
_entry.id   AF-A0A9X2GDF7-F1
#
_cell.length_a   1.000
_cell.length_b   1.000
_cell.length_c   1.000
_cell.angle_alpha   90.00
_cell.angle_beta   90.00
_cell.angle_gamma   90.00
#
_symmetry.space_group_name_H-M   'P 1'
#
loop_
_entity.id
_entity.type
_entity.pdbx_description
1 polymer ?
#
loop_
_entity_poly.entity_id
_entity_poly.type
_entity_poly.pdbx_seq_one_letter_code
_entity_poly.pdbx_strand_id
1 'polypeptide(L)'
;MPRHHRLGVPALTVTALYAAALLITAAIALTTGDVAPLWRITAFAEVEETVEATPANVATLVLIGLPWACALWECLRGPRAGRPPELTAQERRLRVALYAAAASWLLYPLVPDRPWWSLVLDSLLMLAVAVLFQPVLGESLEYAGLGLAAGVLAFGGGAVVAVSDEFDLGMPGGLTLICAVGQLVWMVLVLRAQRWDDRWPFVTYLYGITSLVLPMLVIALGWLLVDTGSLFYSLSAATGVLSAAWLARSAHDLAAPRARPVTPVPLPTEPGTP
;
A
#
# COMPACT_ATOMS: atom_id res chain seq x y z
N MET A 1 -3.08 13.67 26.02
CA MET A 1 -2.00 12.66 26.19
C MET A 1 -1.38 12.35 24.84
N PRO A 2 -0.04 12.38 24.70
CA PRO A 2 0.62 12.04 23.45
C PRO A 2 0.24 10.62 23.02
N ARG A 3 -0.19 10.49 21.77
CA ARG A 3 -0.68 9.23 21.21
C ARG A 3 0.52 8.35 20.86
N HIS A 4 0.80 7.37 21.71
CA HIS A 4 1.90 6.44 21.47
C HIS A 4 1.48 5.30 20.53
N HIS A 5 2.37 4.94 19.60
CA HIS A 5 2.25 3.72 18.80
C HIS A 5 2.97 2.58 19.53
N ARG A 6 2.38 1.36 19.53
CA ARG A 6 2.95 0.23 20.29
C ARG A 6 4.36 -0.14 19.83
N LEU A 7 4.64 0.00 18.53
CA LEU A 7 5.93 -0.28 17.91
C LEU A 7 6.54 0.98 17.30
N GLY A 8 6.20 2.16 17.83
CA GLY A 8 6.65 3.44 17.27
C GLY A 8 8.18 3.58 17.26
N VAL A 9 8.86 3.22 18.35
CA VAL A 9 10.33 3.33 18.44
C VAL A 9 11.04 2.40 17.43
N PRO A 10 10.80 1.07 17.41
CA PRO A 10 11.49 0.20 16.46
C PRO A 10 11.17 0.56 15.00
N ALA A 11 9.91 0.93 14.70
CA ALA A 11 9.53 1.39 13.37
C ALA A 11 10.29 2.65 12.94
N LEU A 12 10.46 3.60 13.87
CA LEU A 12 11.20 4.84 13.61
C LEU A 12 12.67 4.53 13.33
N THR A 13 13.28 3.64 14.13
CA THR A 13 14.67 3.23 13.95
C THR A 13 14.90 2.60 12.58
N VAL A 14 14.07 1.64 12.17
CA VAL A 14 14.18 0.98 10.85
C VAL A 14 13.97 1.98 9.72
N THR A 15 12.96 2.84 9.84
CA THR A 15 12.68 3.87 8.82
C THR A 15 13.83 4.87 8.69
N ALA A 16 14.36 5.34 9.81
CA ALA A 16 15.48 6.28 9.84
C ALA A 16 16.75 5.65 9.26
N LEU A 17 17.01 4.37 9.55
CA LEU A 17 18.14 3.64 8.97
C LEU A 17 18.02 3.53 7.46
N TYR A 18 16.84 3.17 6.94
CA TYR A 18 16.59 3.12 5.50
C TYR A 18 16.73 4.50 4.84
N ALA A 19 16.14 5.54 5.42
CA ALA A 19 16.25 6.91 4.91
C ALA A 19 17.72 7.41 4.90
N ALA A 20 18.49 7.08 5.93
CA ALA A 20 19.92 7.41 5.99
C ALA A 20 20.70 6.66 4.90
N ALA A 21 20.45 5.36 4.72
CA ALA A 21 21.05 4.58 3.64
C ALA A 21 20.75 5.20 2.27
N LEU A 22 19.49 5.60 2.04
CA LEU A 22 19.04 6.26 0.81
C LEU A 22 19.82 7.54 0.49
N LEU A 23 19.98 8.41 1.49
CA LEU A 23 20.72 9.67 1.32
C LEU A 23 22.22 9.44 1.14
N ILE A 24 22.80 8.48 1.86
CA ILE A 24 24.23 8.14 1.76
C ILE A 24 24.55 7.60 0.36
N THR A 25 23.77 6.64 -0.16
CA THR A 25 24.01 6.11 -1.50
C THR A 25 23.76 7.16 -2.59
N ALA A 26 22.83 8.09 -2.38
CA ALA A 26 22.65 9.22 -3.31
C ALA A 26 23.88 10.13 -3.33
N ALA A 27 24.47 10.44 -2.18
CA ALA A 27 25.72 11.22 -2.11
C ALA A 27 26.90 10.47 -2.76
N ILE A 28 26.99 9.15 -2.56
CA ILE A 28 28.00 8.30 -3.20
C ILE A 28 27.83 8.35 -4.72
N ALA A 29 26.60 8.21 -5.24
CA ALA A 29 26.33 8.26 -6.66
C ALA A 29 26.78 9.61 -7.27
N LEU A 30 26.45 10.74 -6.63
CA LEU A 30 26.85 12.07 -7.10
C LEU A 30 28.36 12.33 -7.05
N THR A 31 29.09 11.69 -6.14
CA THR A 31 30.54 11.94 -5.95
C THR A 31 31.42 10.97 -6.73
N THR A 32 30.99 9.72 -6.91
CA THR A 32 31.77 8.65 -7.55
C THR A 32 31.32 8.34 -8.97
N GLY A 33 30.11 8.75 -9.35
CA GLY A 33 29.49 8.36 -10.59
C GLY A 33 28.82 6.97 -10.56
N ASP A 34 28.89 6.25 -9.43
CA ASP A 34 28.33 4.90 -9.29
C ASP A 34 26.89 4.93 -8.73
N VAL A 35 25.91 4.66 -9.60
CA VAL A 35 24.48 4.61 -9.25
C VAL A 35 24.08 3.28 -8.61
N ALA A 36 24.89 2.23 -8.74
CA ALA A 36 24.47 0.87 -8.41
C ALA A 36 24.02 0.69 -6.94
N PRO A 37 24.69 1.28 -5.93
CA PRO A 37 24.20 1.19 -4.56
C PRO A 37 22.83 1.84 -4.36
N LEU A 38 22.60 3.02 -4.96
CA LEU A 38 21.34 3.74 -4.88
C LEU A 38 20.22 2.97 -5.60
N TRP A 39 20.53 2.40 -6.76
CA TRP A 39 19.60 1.57 -7.52
C TRP A 39 19.15 0.35 -6.71
N ARG A 40 20.09 -0.40 -6.13
CA ARG A 40 19.79 -1.61 -5.34
C ARG A 40 18.84 -1.34 -4.18
N ILE A 41 19.00 -0.23 -3.47
CA ILE A 41 18.13 0.05 -2.31
C ILE A 41 16.79 0.69 -2.70
N THR A 42 16.63 1.17 -3.93
CA THR A 42 15.39 1.84 -4.41
C THR A 42 14.54 0.90 -5.23
N ALA A 43 15.16 0.19 -6.17
CA ALA A 43 14.52 -0.75 -7.08
C ALA A 43 14.59 -2.21 -6.58
N PHE A 44 15.49 -2.52 -5.63
CA PHE A 44 15.71 -3.89 -5.13
C PHE A 44 16.05 -4.91 -6.21
N ALA A 45 16.70 -4.41 -7.26
CA ALA A 45 17.20 -5.19 -8.38
C ALA A 45 18.66 -4.80 -8.65
N GLU A 46 19.36 -5.64 -9.40
CA GLU A 46 20.64 -5.24 -9.99
C GLU A 46 20.42 -4.20 -11.10
N VAL A 47 21.48 -3.46 -11.42
CA VAL A 47 21.45 -2.48 -12.50
C VAL A 47 21.49 -3.24 -13.83
N GLU A 48 20.36 -3.31 -14.53
CA GLU A 48 20.27 -3.98 -15.84
C GLU A 48 20.79 -3.10 -17.00
N GLU A 49 20.72 -1.77 -16.86
CA GLU A 49 21.13 -0.81 -17.90
C GLU A 49 22.16 0.19 -17.35
N THR A 50 23.03 0.71 -18.22
CA THR A 50 23.99 1.76 -17.86
C THR A 50 23.27 3.08 -17.56
N VAL A 51 22.79 3.25 -16.34
CA VAL A 51 22.21 4.51 -15.84
C VAL A 51 23.33 5.43 -15.39
N GLU A 52 23.52 6.54 -16.09
CA GLU A 52 24.49 7.56 -15.68
C GLU A 52 24.08 8.23 -14.36
N ALA A 53 25.04 8.52 -13.49
CA ALA A 53 24.84 9.23 -12.22
C ALA A 53 24.62 10.74 -12.41
N THR A 54 23.73 11.13 -13.30
CA THR A 54 23.34 12.53 -13.44
C THR A 54 22.56 12.98 -12.19
N PRO A 55 22.63 14.27 -11.81
CA PRO A 55 21.84 14.79 -10.70
C PRO A 55 20.33 14.55 -10.86
N ALA A 56 19.82 14.55 -12.09
CA ALA A 56 18.43 14.25 -12.39
C ALA A 56 18.08 12.78 -12.12
N ASN A 57 18.93 11.84 -12.53
CA ASN A 57 18.71 10.41 -12.27
C ASN A 57 18.80 10.09 -10.77
N VAL A 58 19.78 10.65 -10.07
CA VAL A 58 19.90 10.49 -8.61
C VAL A 58 18.68 11.06 -7.90
N ALA A 59 18.24 12.27 -8.26
CA ALA A 59 17.03 12.87 -7.68
C ALA A 59 15.79 12.00 -7.93
N THR A 60 15.65 11.44 -9.14
CA THR A 60 14.54 10.56 -9.50
C THR A 60 14.54 9.27 -8.68
N LEU A 61 15.70 8.62 -8.51
CA LEU A 61 15.83 7.42 -7.68
C LEU A 61 15.54 7.71 -6.20
N VAL A 62 15.99 8.85 -5.67
CA VAL A 62 15.63 9.27 -4.31
C VAL A 62 14.12 9.45 -4.18
N LEU A 63 13.47 10.12 -5.15
CA LEU A 63 12.02 10.30 -5.16
C LEU A 63 11.26 8.95 -5.19
N ILE A 64 11.77 7.96 -5.92
CA ILE A 64 11.24 6.58 -5.95
C ILE A 64 11.49 5.86 -4.63
N GLY A 65 12.64 6.07 -3.99
CA GLY A 65 13.02 5.47 -2.71
C GLY A 65 12.26 6.00 -1.50
N LEU A 66 11.84 7.27 -1.50
CA LEU A 66 11.15 7.90 -0.37
C LEU A 66 9.83 7.21 0.04
N PRO A 67 8.95 6.79 -0.90
CA PRO A 67 7.78 5.96 -0.60
C PRO A 67 8.07 4.75 0.28
N TRP A 68 9.23 4.09 0.12
CA TRP A 68 9.62 2.94 0.95
C TRP A 68 9.82 3.32 2.42
N ALA A 69 10.44 4.47 2.70
CA ALA A 69 10.58 4.96 4.06
C ALA A 69 9.20 5.18 4.70
N CYS A 70 8.28 5.80 3.95
CA CYS A 70 6.90 5.98 4.40
C CYS A 70 6.19 4.65 4.66
N ALA A 71 6.30 3.68 3.75
CA ALA A 71 5.67 2.37 3.91
C ALA A 71 6.25 1.58 5.08
N LEU A 72 7.58 1.58 5.27
CA LEU A 72 8.23 0.94 6.42
C LEU A 72 7.70 1.53 7.73
N TRP A 73 7.61 2.86 7.84
CA TRP A 73 7.03 3.51 9.01
C TRP A 73 5.58 3.10 9.23
N GLU A 74 4.75 3.19 8.18
CA GLU A 74 3.32 2.92 8.24
C GLU A 74 3.02 1.46 8.59
N CYS A 75 3.80 0.51 8.07
CA CYS A 75 3.63 -0.91 8.30
C CYS A 75 4.16 -1.36 9.67
N LEU A 76 5.32 -0.85 10.10
CA LEU A 76 5.98 -1.33 11.31
C LEU A 76 5.46 -0.67 12.60
N ARG A 77 4.95 0.57 12.54
CA ARG A 77 4.57 1.30 13.77
C ARG A 77 3.43 0.65 14.56
N GLY A 78 2.65 -0.21 13.91
CA GLY A 78 1.52 -0.89 14.52
C GLY A 78 0.32 0.02 14.81
N PRO A 79 -0.79 -0.56 15.31
CA PRO A 79 -1.97 0.21 15.73
C PRO A 79 -1.63 1.22 16.84
N ARG A 80 -2.47 2.25 16.96
CA ARG A 80 -2.41 3.21 18.07
C ARG A 80 -2.54 2.47 19.41
N ALA A 81 -1.75 2.86 20.41
CA ALA A 81 -1.88 2.32 21.75
C ALA A 81 -3.25 2.70 22.35
N GLY A 82 -3.85 1.77 23.10
CA GLY A 82 -5.19 1.89 23.65
C GLY A 82 -5.87 0.53 23.80
N ARG A 83 -7.06 0.53 24.43
CA ARG A 83 -7.92 -0.65 24.51
C ARG A 83 -8.41 -0.97 23.10
N PRO A 84 -8.09 -2.18 22.57
CA PRO A 84 -8.51 -2.54 21.23
C PRO A 84 -10.04 -2.57 21.15
N PRO A 85 -10.64 -2.10 20.04
CA PRO A 85 -12.07 -2.23 19.81
C PRO A 85 -12.45 -3.72 19.71
N GLU A 86 -13.68 -4.04 20.07
CA GLU A 86 -14.25 -5.35 19.78
C GLU A 86 -14.49 -5.45 18.28
N LEU A 87 -13.62 -6.22 17.60
CA LEU A 87 -13.74 -6.49 16.17
C LEU A 87 -14.69 -7.66 15.94
N THR A 88 -15.61 -7.47 15.01
CA THR A 88 -16.39 -8.57 14.44
C THR A 88 -15.48 -9.60 13.78
N ALA A 89 -15.98 -10.81 13.56
CA ALA A 89 -15.22 -11.86 12.88
C ALA A 89 -14.79 -11.45 11.45
N GLN A 90 -15.64 -10.69 10.75
CA GLN A 90 -15.35 -10.20 9.40
C GLN A 90 -14.28 -9.11 9.41
N GLU A 91 -14.38 -8.12 10.30
CA GLU A 91 -13.35 -7.08 10.44
C GLU A 91 -11.98 -7.69 10.79
N ARG A 92 -11.96 -8.72 11.63
CA ARG A 92 -10.73 -9.44 11.97
C ARG A 92 -10.13 -10.16 10.76
N ARG A 93 -10.96 -10.84 9.96
CA ARG A 93 -10.51 -11.50 8.72
C ARG A 93 -9.97 -10.49 7.72
N LEU A 94 -10.69 -9.39 7.49
CA LEU A 94 -10.23 -8.31 6.60
C LEU A 94 -8.90 -7.74 7.09
N ARG A 95 -8.76 -7.49 8.38
CA ARG A 95 -7.50 -7.00 8.96
C ARG A 95 -6.33 -7.93 8.67
N VAL A 96 -6.51 -9.23 8.84
CA VAL A 96 -5.48 -10.23 8.55
C VAL A 96 -5.14 -10.23 7.06
N ALA A 97 -6.15 -10.20 6.18
CA ALA A 97 -5.93 -10.13 4.74
C ALA A 97 -5.16 -8.87 4.32
N LEU A 98 -5.51 -7.71 4.88
CA LEU A 98 -4.82 -6.44 4.63
C LEU A 98 -3.35 -6.49 5.06
N TYR A 99 -3.04 -7.08 6.23
CA TYR A 99 -1.65 -7.24 6.65
C TYR A 99 -0.89 -8.26 5.82
N ALA A 100 -1.52 -9.38 5.46
CA ALA A 100 -0.91 -10.41 4.63
C ALA A 100 -0.56 -9.84 3.25
N ALA A 101 -1.49 -9.09 2.64
CA ALA A 101 -1.24 -8.36 1.40
C ALA A 101 -0.13 -7.31 1.60
N ALA A 102 -0.20 -6.43 2.60
CA ALA A 102 0.87 -5.45 2.81
C ALA A 102 2.26 -6.11 3.00
N ALA A 103 2.32 -7.20 3.75
CA ALA A 103 3.54 -7.95 3.99
C ALA A 103 4.09 -8.60 2.72
N SER A 104 3.25 -9.20 1.88
CA SER A 104 3.70 -9.88 0.67
C SER A 104 4.42 -8.92 -0.28
N TRP A 105 3.96 -7.67 -0.37
CA TRP A 105 4.58 -6.58 -1.12
C TRP A 105 5.89 -6.08 -0.48
N LEU A 106 5.94 -5.93 0.86
CA LEU A 106 7.17 -5.55 1.55
C LEU A 106 8.28 -6.60 1.47
N LEU A 107 7.93 -7.86 1.23
CA LEU A 107 8.89 -8.92 1.01
C LEU A 107 9.54 -8.86 -0.38
N TYR A 108 9.06 -8.02 -1.31
CA TYR A 108 9.60 -7.94 -2.70
C TYR A 108 11.12 -7.66 -2.66
N PRO A 109 11.56 -6.64 -1.92
CA PRO A 109 12.97 -6.35 -1.64
C PRO A 109 13.87 -7.51 -1.24
N LEU A 110 13.32 -8.51 -0.55
CA LEU A 110 14.09 -9.53 0.15
C LEU A 110 14.30 -10.79 -0.70
N VAL A 111 13.64 -10.88 -1.86
CA VAL A 111 13.65 -12.07 -2.71
C VAL A 111 13.87 -11.61 -4.16
N PRO A 112 15.14 -11.44 -4.59
CA PRO A 112 15.49 -10.92 -5.92
C PRO A 112 14.94 -11.80 -7.06
N ASP A 113 15.04 -13.11 -6.91
CA ASP A 113 14.55 -14.09 -7.89
C ASP A 113 13.23 -14.67 -7.44
N ARG A 114 12.17 -13.86 -7.49
CA ARG A 114 10.86 -14.33 -7.08
C ARG A 114 10.36 -15.43 -8.02
N PRO A 115 9.84 -16.53 -7.46
CA PRO A 115 9.15 -17.51 -8.28
C PRO A 115 7.88 -16.90 -8.85
N TRP A 116 7.53 -17.24 -10.10
CA TRP A 116 6.38 -16.73 -10.83
C TRP A 116 5.06 -16.76 -10.03
N TRP A 117 4.89 -17.76 -9.15
CA TRP A 117 3.70 -17.92 -8.32
C TRP A 117 3.50 -16.78 -7.31
N SER A 118 4.50 -15.93 -7.06
CA SER A 118 4.33 -14.77 -6.18
C SER A 118 3.29 -13.79 -6.70
N LEU A 119 3.23 -13.59 -8.03
CA LEU A 119 2.22 -12.74 -8.66
C LEU A 119 0.80 -13.31 -8.45
N VAL A 120 0.68 -14.64 -8.51
CA VAL A 120 -0.57 -15.35 -8.20
C VAL A 120 -0.92 -15.16 -6.73
N LEU A 121 0.04 -15.33 -5.81
CA LEU A 121 -0.19 -15.14 -4.38
C LEU A 121 -0.66 -13.71 -4.07
N ASP A 122 -0.01 -12.69 -4.62
CA ASP A 122 -0.37 -11.29 -4.39
C ASP A 122 -1.78 -10.99 -4.93
N SER A 123 -2.10 -11.53 -6.10
CA SER A 123 -3.44 -11.46 -6.69
C SER A 123 -4.48 -12.14 -5.79
N LEU A 124 -4.19 -13.31 -5.24
CA LEU A 124 -5.11 -14.02 -4.33
C LEU A 124 -5.28 -13.31 -2.99
N LEU A 125 -4.22 -12.71 -2.44
CA LEU A 125 -4.29 -11.90 -1.23
C LEU A 125 -5.16 -10.66 -1.44
N MET A 126 -4.98 -9.96 -2.56
CA MET A 126 -5.82 -8.82 -2.92
C MET A 126 -7.26 -9.22 -3.26
N LEU A 127 -7.48 -10.39 -3.86
CA LEU A 127 -8.81 -10.95 -4.06
C LEU A 127 -9.51 -11.20 -2.71
N ALA A 128 -8.80 -11.76 -1.73
CA ALA A 128 -9.33 -11.93 -0.38
C ALA A 128 -9.68 -10.58 0.27
N VAL A 129 -8.84 -9.56 0.10
CA VAL A 129 -9.12 -8.18 0.53
C VAL A 129 -10.38 -7.65 -0.15
N ALA A 130 -10.52 -7.79 -1.46
CA ALA A 130 -11.68 -7.33 -2.22
C ALA A 130 -13.00 -7.97 -1.78
N VAL A 131 -12.98 -9.29 -1.55
CA VAL A 131 -14.16 -10.04 -1.08
C VAL A 131 -14.51 -9.65 0.36
N LEU A 132 -13.52 -9.50 1.24
CA LEU A 132 -13.74 -9.18 2.65
C LEU A 132 -14.11 -7.72 2.90
N PHE A 133 -13.80 -6.81 1.97
CA PHE A 133 -14.25 -5.42 2.05
C PHE A 133 -15.76 -5.27 1.92
N GLN A 134 -16.42 -6.10 1.10
CA GLN A 134 -17.86 -6.00 0.84
C GLN A 134 -18.70 -6.12 2.12
N PRO A 135 -18.55 -7.15 2.98
CA PRO A 135 -19.37 -7.26 4.18
C PRO A 135 -18.98 -6.22 5.24
N VAL A 136 -17.75 -5.74 5.24
CA VAL A 136 -17.30 -4.72 6.21
C VAL A 136 -17.84 -3.35 5.83
N LEU A 137 -17.80 -2.96 4.56
CA LEU A 137 -18.26 -1.66 4.06
C LEU A 137 -19.75 -1.64 3.68
N GLY A 138 -20.48 -2.75 3.87
CA GLY A 138 -21.76 -3.01 3.21
C GLY A 138 -22.81 -1.88 3.26
N GLU A 139 -22.89 -1.13 4.36
CA GLU A 139 -23.82 0.01 4.48
C GLU A 139 -23.31 1.28 3.79
N SER A 140 -22.00 1.45 3.68
CA SER A 140 -21.34 2.62 3.06
C SER A 140 -21.06 2.42 1.57
N LEU A 141 -21.21 1.20 1.06
CA LEU A 141 -20.88 0.81 -0.31
C LEU A 141 -22.15 0.74 -1.18
N GLU A 142 -22.57 1.89 -1.70
CA GLU A 142 -23.77 2.04 -2.56
C GLU A 142 -23.83 1.03 -3.71
N TYR A 143 -22.67 0.71 -4.30
CA TYR A 143 -22.54 -0.23 -5.42
C TYR A 143 -21.78 -1.50 -5.03
N ALA A 144 -22.18 -2.14 -3.92
CA ALA A 144 -21.47 -3.30 -3.37
C ALA A 144 -21.27 -4.45 -4.36
N GLY A 145 -22.27 -4.77 -5.17
CA GLY A 145 -22.16 -5.80 -6.20
C GLY A 145 -21.15 -5.45 -7.30
N LEU A 146 -21.16 -4.19 -7.77
CA LEU A 146 -20.19 -3.71 -8.76
C LEU A 146 -18.77 -3.71 -8.19
N GLY A 147 -18.60 -3.27 -6.94
CA GLY A 147 -17.33 -3.31 -6.24
C GLY A 147 -16.79 -4.75 -6.17
N LEU A 148 -17.61 -5.70 -5.72
CA LEU A 148 -17.19 -7.11 -5.68
C LEU A 148 -16.84 -7.65 -7.06
N ALA A 149 -17.69 -7.43 -8.07
CA ALA A 149 -17.44 -7.89 -9.43
C ALA A 149 -16.15 -7.30 -10.01
N ALA A 150 -15.92 -6.00 -9.82
CA ALA A 150 -14.70 -5.30 -10.27
C ALA A 150 -13.46 -5.85 -9.56
N GLY A 151 -13.52 -6.10 -8.25
CA GLY A 151 -12.42 -6.67 -7.48
C GLY A 151 -12.11 -8.12 -7.86
N VAL A 152 -13.13 -8.95 -8.07
CA VAL A 152 -12.97 -10.33 -8.56
C VAL A 152 -12.36 -10.35 -9.95
N LEU A 153 -12.85 -9.50 -10.86
CA LEU A 153 -12.30 -9.35 -12.20
C LEU A 153 -10.84 -8.90 -12.16
N ALA A 154 -10.53 -7.90 -11.34
CA ALA A 154 -9.18 -7.35 -11.20
C ALA A 154 -8.18 -8.40 -10.71
N PHE A 155 -8.45 -8.98 -9.54
CA PHE A 155 -7.48 -9.79 -8.83
C PHE A 155 -7.60 -11.28 -9.17
N GLY A 156 -8.80 -11.77 -9.41
CA GLY A 156 -9.00 -13.12 -9.98
C GLY A 156 -8.49 -13.20 -11.42
N GLY A 157 -8.82 -12.19 -12.24
CA GLY A 157 -8.29 -12.08 -13.61
C GLY A 157 -6.77 -11.90 -13.64
N GLY A 158 -6.20 -11.09 -12.73
CA GLY A 158 -4.75 -10.94 -12.58
C GLY A 158 -4.03 -12.27 -12.26
N ALA A 159 -4.61 -13.10 -11.38
CA ALA A 159 -4.08 -14.43 -11.10
C ALA A 159 -4.12 -15.34 -12.35
N VAL A 160 -5.21 -15.28 -13.12
CA VAL A 160 -5.33 -16.05 -14.38
C VAL A 160 -4.32 -15.57 -15.41
N VAL A 161 -4.15 -14.25 -15.59
CA VAL A 161 -3.14 -13.68 -16.49
C VAL A 161 -1.75 -14.16 -16.10
N ALA A 162 -1.38 -14.07 -14.82
CA ALA A 162 -0.07 -14.50 -14.35
C ALA A 162 0.21 -16.01 -14.61
N VAL A 163 -0.78 -16.88 -14.41
CA VAL A 163 -0.66 -18.32 -14.73
C VAL A 163 -0.53 -18.52 -16.24
N SER A 164 -1.37 -17.84 -17.03
CA SER A 164 -1.36 -18.01 -18.48
C SER A 164 -0.09 -17.50 -19.14
N ASP A 165 0.50 -16.41 -18.64
CA ASP A 165 1.77 -15.86 -19.12
C ASP A 165 2.93 -16.83 -18.83
N GLU A 166 2.96 -17.47 -17.65
CA GLU A 166 3.99 -18.47 -17.29
C GLU A 166 3.91 -19.74 -18.16
N PHE A 167 2.70 -20.17 -18.52
CA PHE A 167 2.47 -21.41 -19.27
C PHE A 167 2.17 -21.19 -20.77
N ASP A 168 2.40 -19.98 -21.29
CA ASP A 168 2.17 -19.60 -22.69
C ASP A 168 0.77 -19.99 -23.23
N LEU A 169 -0.27 -19.89 -22.38
CA LEU A 169 -1.61 -20.40 -22.71
C LEU A 169 -2.38 -19.55 -23.72
N GLY A 170 -1.83 -18.41 -24.14
CA GLY A 170 -2.42 -17.52 -25.14
C GLY A 170 -3.69 -16.82 -24.64
N MET A 171 -3.55 -15.62 -24.08
CA MET A 171 -4.70 -14.86 -23.60
C MET A 171 -5.21 -13.85 -24.63
N PRO A 172 -6.52 -13.51 -24.62
CA PRO A 172 -7.02 -12.39 -25.39
C PRO A 172 -6.28 -11.11 -25.01
N GLY A 173 -5.70 -10.40 -26.00
CA GLY A 173 -4.84 -9.23 -25.75
C GLY A 173 -5.51 -8.08 -24.97
N GLY A 174 -6.84 -8.08 -24.81
CA GLY A 174 -7.57 -7.10 -24.01
C GLY A 174 -7.75 -7.46 -22.52
N LEU A 175 -7.47 -8.70 -22.10
CA LEU A 175 -7.80 -9.15 -20.75
C LEU A 175 -7.04 -8.37 -19.67
N THR A 176 -5.74 -8.12 -19.86
CA THR A 176 -4.92 -7.35 -18.92
C THR A 176 -5.47 -5.94 -18.72
N LEU A 177 -5.89 -5.28 -19.80
CA LEU A 177 -6.53 -3.95 -19.73
C LEU A 177 -7.85 -4.00 -18.98
N ILE A 178 -8.68 -5.02 -19.24
CA ILE A 178 -9.96 -5.22 -18.53
C ILE A 178 -9.73 -5.41 -17.03
N CYS A 179 -8.72 -6.21 -16.64
CA CYS A 179 -8.36 -6.42 -15.24
C CYS A 179 -7.88 -5.11 -14.58
N ALA A 180 -7.05 -4.32 -15.27
CA ALA A 180 -6.58 -3.03 -14.79
C ALA A 180 -7.73 -2.02 -14.60
N VAL A 181 -8.70 -1.98 -15.53
CA VAL A 181 -9.92 -1.16 -15.38
C VAL A 181 -10.76 -1.65 -14.20
N GLY A 182 -10.91 -2.97 -14.03
CA GLY A 182 -11.55 -3.56 -12.85
C GLY A 182 -10.89 -3.12 -11.55
N GLN A 183 -9.55 -3.11 -11.50
CA GLN A 183 -8.80 -2.67 -10.33
C GLN A 183 -9.05 -1.20 -10.02
N LEU A 184 -9.05 -0.34 -11.03
CA LEU A 184 -9.34 1.08 -10.89
C LEU A 184 -10.75 1.31 -10.35
N VAL A 185 -11.77 0.67 -10.95
CA VAL A 185 -13.17 0.77 -10.51
C VAL A 185 -13.31 0.30 -9.07
N TRP A 186 -12.73 -0.86 -8.74
CA TRP A 186 -12.72 -1.39 -7.38
C TRP A 186 -12.09 -0.39 -6.39
N MET A 187 -10.90 0.13 -6.70
CA MET A 187 -10.18 1.06 -5.83
C MET A 187 -11.00 2.33 -5.58
N VAL A 188 -11.58 2.92 -6.63
CA VAL A 188 -12.41 4.13 -6.50
C VAL A 188 -13.62 3.89 -5.60
N LEU A 189 -14.31 2.74 -5.76
CA LEU A 189 -15.47 2.40 -4.92
C LEU A 189 -15.08 2.15 -3.46
N VAL A 190 -13.97 1.43 -3.22
CA VAL A 190 -13.47 1.20 -1.86
C VAL A 190 -13.05 2.53 -1.20
N LEU A 191 -12.32 3.40 -1.89
CA LEU A 191 -11.92 4.70 -1.34
C LEU A 191 -13.12 5.60 -1.07
N ARG A 192 -14.10 5.61 -1.97
CA ARG A 192 -15.35 6.33 -1.75
C ARG A 192 -16.07 5.83 -0.50
N ALA A 193 -16.19 4.52 -0.32
CA ALA A 193 -16.82 3.95 0.87
C ALA A 193 -16.01 4.22 2.15
N GLN A 194 -14.68 4.09 2.12
CA GLN A 194 -13.80 4.43 3.26
C GLN A 194 -13.94 5.89 3.68
N ARG A 195 -14.17 6.82 2.74
CA ARG A 195 -14.37 8.24 3.05
C ARG A 195 -15.63 8.50 3.90
N TRP A 196 -16.66 7.69 3.74
CA TRP A 196 -17.94 7.85 4.43
C TRP A 196 -18.10 6.93 5.63
N ASP A 197 -17.13 6.05 5.89
CA ASP A 197 -17.15 5.13 7.02
C ASP A 197 -16.25 5.66 8.15
N ASP A 198 -16.85 5.91 9.32
CA ASP A 198 -16.19 6.45 10.51
C ASP A 198 -15.02 5.59 11.03
N ARG A 199 -14.90 4.34 10.58
CA ARG A 199 -13.78 3.45 10.93
C ARG A 199 -12.46 3.91 10.31
N TRP A 200 -12.48 4.59 9.17
CA TRP A 200 -11.27 5.05 8.50
C TRP A 200 -11.15 6.58 8.57
N PRO A 201 -10.05 7.11 9.15
CA PRO A 201 -9.81 8.54 9.15
C PRO A 201 -9.51 9.04 7.73
N PHE A 202 -9.79 10.32 7.48
CA PHE A 202 -9.51 10.99 6.20
C PHE A 202 -8.07 10.78 5.69
N VAL A 203 -7.09 10.69 6.60
CA VAL A 203 -5.68 10.45 6.25
C VAL A 203 -5.51 9.13 5.50
N THR A 204 -6.29 8.11 5.83
CA THR A 204 -6.18 6.77 5.22
C THR A 204 -6.79 6.73 3.84
N TYR A 205 -7.90 7.44 3.67
CA TYR A 205 -8.42 7.77 2.34
C TYR A 205 -7.37 8.50 1.48
N LEU A 206 -6.66 9.49 2.05
CA LEU A 206 -5.61 10.22 1.33
C LEU A 206 -4.44 9.30 0.93
N TYR A 207 -4.02 8.37 1.78
CA TYR A 207 -3.02 7.35 1.41
C TYR A 207 -3.48 6.51 0.22
N GLY A 208 -4.75 6.09 0.20
CA GLY A 208 -5.30 5.32 -0.91
C GLY A 208 -5.43 6.11 -2.22
N ILE A 209 -5.80 7.40 -2.15
CA ILE A 209 -5.78 8.29 -3.31
C ILE A 209 -4.34 8.47 -3.80
N THR A 210 -3.38 8.69 -2.90
CA THR A 210 -1.97 8.81 -3.26
C THR A 210 -1.44 7.53 -3.91
N SER A 211 -1.78 6.35 -3.40
CA SER A 211 -1.37 5.07 -4.03
C SER A 211 -1.99 4.86 -5.41
N LEU A 212 -3.11 5.51 -5.71
CA LEU A 212 -3.74 5.44 -7.02
C LEU A 212 -3.15 6.47 -8.00
N VAL A 213 -3.02 7.72 -7.56
CA VAL A 213 -2.71 8.87 -8.43
C VAL A 213 -1.21 9.07 -8.61
N LEU A 214 -0.42 8.92 -7.55
CA LEU A 214 1.01 9.20 -7.58
C LEU A 214 1.74 8.34 -8.61
N PRO A 215 1.52 7.02 -8.69
CA PRO A 215 2.09 6.19 -9.76
C PRO A 215 1.83 6.72 -11.17
N MET A 216 0.60 7.14 -11.45
CA MET A 216 0.20 7.65 -12.77
C MET A 216 0.90 8.97 -13.08
N LEU A 217 1.03 9.85 -12.09
CA LEU A 217 1.78 11.11 -12.23
C LEU A 217 3.27 10.86 -12.44
N VAL A 218 3.88 9.92 -11.71
CA VAL A 218 5.30 9.63 -11.87
C VAL A 218 5.56 8.92 -13.20
N ILE A 219 4.67 8.04 -13.67
CA ILE A 219 4.75 7.47 -15.03
C ILE A 219 4.68 8.61 -16.06
N ALA A 220 3.66 9.48 -15.99
CA ALA A 220 3.50 10.57 -16.95
C ALA A 220 4.69 11.54 -16.94
N LEU A 221 5.26 11.82 -15.78
CA LEU A 221 6.44 12.67 -15.63
C LEU A 221 7.71 11.95 -16.11
N GLY A 222 7.84 10.65 -15.86
CA GLY A 222 8.95 9.82 -16.32
C GLY A 222 9.06 9.83 -17.85
N TRP A 223 7.93 9.67 -18.55
CA TRP A 223 7.86 9.82 -20.01
C TRP A 223 8.30 11.19 -20.52
N LEU A 224 8.12 12.25 -19.71
CA LEU A 224 8.50 13.61 -20.08
C LEU A 224 9.98 13.92 -19.81
N LEU A 225 10.56 13.28 -18.78
CA LEU A 225 11.88 13.64 -18.24
C LEU A 225 13.01 12.69 -18.66
N VAL A 226 12.71 11.43 -19.00
CA VAL A 226 13.72 10.37 -19.16
C VAL A 226 13.40 9.48 -20.36
N ASP A 227 14.39 9.23 -21.21
CA ASP A 227 14.25 8.52 -22.50
C ASP A 227 14.39 6.99 -22.40
N THR A 228 14.05 6.36 -21.27
CA THR A 228 14.40 4.93 -21.02
C THR A 228 13.31 4.11 -20.32
N GLY A 229 13.15 2.87 -20.78
CA GLY A 229 12.20 1.88 -20.27
C GLY A 229 12.49 1.37 -18.86
N SER A 230 13.70 1.59 -18.32
CA SER A 230 14.13 1.09 -17.00
C SER A 230 13.44 1.78 -15.80
N LEU A 231 12.84 2.96 -15.98
CA LEU A 231 12.02 3.57 -14.92
C LEU A 231 10.73 2.79 -14.64
N PHE A 232 10.21 2.04 -15.61
CA PHE A 232 8.93 1.34 -15.46
C PHE A 232 8.94 0.33 -14.30
N TYR A 233 10.01 -0.46 -14.17
CA TYR A 233 10.18 -1.42 -13.09
C TYR A 233 10.23 -0.74 -11.71
N SER A 234 11.03 0.33 -11.59
CA SER A 234 11.16 1.13 -10.37
C SER A 234 9.84 1.80 -9.98
N LEU A 235 9.00 2.18 -10.94
CA LEU A 235 7.68 2.76 -10.72
C LEU A 235 6.63 1.73 -10.28
N SER A 236 6.69 0.53 -10.85
CA SER A 236 5.87 -0.59 -10.39
C SER A 236 6.14 -0.91 -8.92
N ALA A 237 7.43 -0.94 -8.54
CA ALA A 237 7.84 -1.11 -7.15
C ALA A 237 7.28 0.00 -6.24
N ALA A 238 7.42 1.27 -6.62
CA ALA A 238 6.88 2.40 -5.84
C ALA A 238 5.35 2.34 -5.68
N THR A 239 4.63 1.93 -6.73
CA THR A 239 3.17 1.73 -6.69
C THR A 239 2.76 0.70 -5.66
N GLY A 240 3.50 -0.41 -5.64
CA GLY A 240 3.27 -1.48 -4.69
C GLY A 240 3.49 -1.07 -3.25
N VAL A 241 4.50 -0.25 -3.01
CA VAL A 241 4.85 0.28 -1.70
C VAL A 241 3.78 1.24 -1.16
N LEU A 242 3.28 2.13 -2.01
CA LEU A 242 2.18 3.03 -1.62
C LEU A 242 0.91 2.24 -1.34
N SER A 243 0.64 1.21 -2.13
CA SER A 243 -0.48 0.29 -1.91
C SER A 243 -0.31 -0.46 -0.59
N ALA A 244 0.88 -0.98 -0.28
CA ALA A 244 1.19 -1.63 0.99
C ALA A 244 1.02 -0.69 2.19
N ALA A 245 1.45 0.57 2.05
CA ALA A 245 1.25 1.60 3.07
C ALA A 245 -0.25 1.86 3.33
N TRP A 246 -1.06 2.00 2.26
CA TRP A 246 -2.50 2.14 2.37
C TRP A 246 -3.15 0.91 3.04
N LEU A 247 -2.79 -0.31 2.60
CA LEU A 247 -3.31 -1.57 3.17
C LEU A 247 -2.99 -1.71 4.66
N ALA A 248 -1.74 -1.50 5.05
CA ALA A 248 -1.31 -1.56 6.44
C ALA A 248 -1.99 -0.49 7.29
N ARG A 249 -2.14 0.73 6.74
CA ARG A 249 -2.86 1.81 7.41
C ARG A 249 -4.34 1.48 7.59
N SER A 250 -5.01 0.97 6.56
CA SER A 250 -6.39 0.49 6.65
C SER A 250 -6.55 -0.60 7.71
N ALA A 251 -5.58 -1.51 7.84
CA ALA A 251 -5.56 -2.54 8.89
C ALA A 251 -5.35 -1.94 10.30
N HIS A 252 -4.51 -0.91 10.41
CA HIS A 252 -4.27 -0.19 11.65
C HIS A 252 -5.49 0.57 12.15
N ASP A 253 -6.18 1.28 11.26
CA ASP A 253 -7.36 2.04 11.63
C ASP A 253 -8.56 1.16 11.94
N LEU A 254 -8.69 0.00 11.27
CA LEU A 254 -9.70 -0.97 11.64
C LEU A 254 -9.55 -1.46 13.09
N ALA A 255 -8.32 -1.47 13.62
CA ALA A 255 -8.02 -1.80 15.01
C ALA A 255 -7.90 -0.59 15.95
N ALA A 256 -8.13 0.62 15.46
CA ALA A 256 -8.06 1.81 16.30
C ALA A 256 -9.32 1.94 17.17
N PRO A 257 -9.20 2.42 18.42
CA PRO A 257 -10.35 2.74 19.24
C PRO A 257 -11.24 3.75 18.50
N ARG A 258 -12.55 3.46 18.39
CA ARG A 258 -13.49 4.39 17.76
C ARG A 258 -13.50 5.70 18.55
N ALA A 259 -13.33 6.82 17.88
CA ALA A 259 -13.51 8.14 18.46
C ALA A 259 -15.01 8.46 18.58
N ARG A 260 -15.82 7.55 19.16
CA ARG A 260 -17.21 7.87 19.48
C ARG A 260 -17.20 8.87 20.63
N PRO A 261 -17.99 9.96 20.55
CA PRO A 261 -18.24 10.80 21.71
C PRO A 261 -18.72 9.90 22.84
N VAL A 262 -17.99 9.87 23.95
CA VAL A 262 -18.48 9.22 25.16
C VAL A 262 -19.71 10.01 25.56
N THR A 263 -20.89 9.39 25.50
CA THR A 263 -22.11 10.00 26.02
C THR A 263 -21.81 10.43 27.45
N PRO A 264 -21.98 11.71 27.82
CA PRO A 264 -21.67 12.17 29.17
C PRO A 264 -22.44 11.28 30.15
N VAL A 265 -21.72 10.64 31.06
CA VAL A 265 -22.36 9.92 32.16
C VAL A 265 -23.15 10.98 32.95
N PRO A 266 -24.47 10.82 33.15
CA PRO A 266 -25.24 11.75 33.96
C PRO A 266 -24.56 11.87 35.32
N LEU A 267 -24.24 13.10 35.74
CA LEU A 267 -23.74 13.34 37.09
C LEU A 267 -24.77 12.76 38.09
N PRO A 268 -24.33 12.07 39.16
CA PRO A 268 -25.24 11.62 40.19
C PRO A 268 -26.04 12.82 40.69
N THR A 269 -27.35 12.79 40.50
CA THR A 269 -28.26 13.75 41.13
C THR A 269 -28.02 13.69 42.63
N GLU A 270 -27.67 14.82 43.23
CA GLU A 270 -27.57 14.93 44.68
C GLU A 270 -28.87 14.40 45.31
N PRO A 271 -28.77 13.54 46.33
CA PRO A 271 -29.94 13.10 47.07
C PRO A 271 -30.59 14.32 47.70
N GLY A 272 -31.83 14.62 47.28
CA GLY A 272 -32.62 15.70 47.85
C GLY A 272 -32.70 15.53 49.37
N THR A 273 -32.26 16.55 50.10
CA THR A 273 -32.44 16.62 51.54
C THR A 273 -33.93 16.75 51.87
N PRO A 274 -34.43 15.97 52.85
CA PRO A 274 -35.84 15.97 53.26
C PRO A 274 -36.27 17.27 53.95
#